data_AF-T1KPM9-F1
#
_entry.id   AF-T1KPM9-F1
#
_cell.length_a   1.000
_cell.length_b   1.000
_cell.length_c   1.000
_cell.angle_alpha   90.00
_cell.angle_beta   90.00
_cell.angle_gamma   90.00
#
_symmetry.space_group_name_H-M   'P 1'
#
loop_
_entity.id
_entity.type
_entity.pdbx_description
1 polymer ?
#
loop_
_entity_poly.entity_id
_entity_poly.type
_entity_poly.pdbx_seq_one_letter_code
_entity_poly.pdbx_strand_id
1 'polypeptide(L)'
;MYQILTQFIATFHQLMSKILLFTGYSKGEAFLEVGKSLKQFESLTISLRASKYGFKYCNQKYRTHVPSKVHPIYLLIRLSVFSSIVRVFMFIFFPNETISLYLANIHYKSEKSHTAIFTVVLFAIISCLIMREYFLIIERRNAIRYNFTIYLCLINNHLRQCKLKLFPSLVEPFYRTVTSISILAYQLTLSTTISCLLFSFAMYFFNSNFYSDNVYPICCLLWMPASSITFASLASSVNSVAGYSALYITLDLYRVQSMKLWVKHLRHSRNQFDASNLLTFIISCLNEYDYQAKRTRNMAFLGITIFAMTANFFLFVSIIIKPYSQAFRMFFIFLGASSIFVTICLCYAAATFLSQLNNLYHQLHMSCRYNKFNLSVSLKALEILDRVLSPYNGITIDGGSKISKLFVVFFCLEFASVFMLLICNLKSLF
;
A
#
# COMPACT_ATOMS: atom_id res chain seq x y z
N MET A 1 9.07 30.72 0.61
CA MET A 1 8.73 29.33 1.05
C MET A 1 7.24 29.00 0.90
N TYR A 2 6.31 29.86 1.36
CA TYR A 2 4.85 29.62 1.25
C TYR A 2 4.34 29.55 -0.20
N GLN A 3 4.87 30.41 -1.10
CA GLN A 3 4.56 30.40 -2.53
C GLN A 3 5.01 29.13 -3.26
N ILE A 4 6.14 28.55 -2.86
CA ILE A 4 6.67 27.32 -3.46
C ILE A 4 5.79 26.13 -3.07
N LEU A 5 5.34 26.10 -1.81
CA LEU A 5 4.43 25.06 -1.32
C LEU A 5 3.06 25.12 -2.01
N THR A 6 2.51 26.32 -2.21
CA THR A 6 1.22 26.49 -2.92
C THR A 6 1.35 26.16 -4.40
N GLN A 7 2.46 26.52 -5.05
CA GLN A 7 2.75 26.09 -6.42
C GLN A 7 2.93 24.58 -6.53
N PHE A 8 3.58 23.93 -5.56
CA PHE A 8 3.73 22.47 -5.55
C PHE A 8 2.40 21.75 -5.35
N ILE A 9 1.53 22.27 -4.47
CA ILE A 9 0.17 21.73 -4.28
C ILE A 9 -0.68 21.93 -5.54
N ALA A 10 -0.60 23.09 -6.19
CA ALA A 10 -1.33 23.37 -7.42
C ALA A 10 -0.85 22.53 -8.60
N THR A 11 0.47 22.36 -8.76
CA THR A 11 1.06 21.51 -9.80
C THR A 11 0.79 20.03 -9.53
N PHE A 12 0.82 19.56 -8.28
CA PHE A 12 0.40 18.21 -7.91
C PHE A 12 -1.10 17.99 -8.21
N HIS A 13 -1.96 18.96 -7.90
CA HIS A 13 -3.39 18.88 -8.20
C HIS A 13 -3.67 18.91 -9.72
N GLN A 14 -2.90 19.67 -10.50
CA GLN A 14 -2.97 19.66 -11.97
C GLN A 14 -2.40 18.38 -12.57
N LEU A 15 -1.32 17.83 -12.00
CA LEU A 15 -0.75 16.55 -12.41
C LEU A 15 -1.76 15.43 -12.13
N MET A 16 -2.34 15.40 -10.93
CA MET A 16 -3.39 14.45 -10.57
C MET A 16 -4.65 14.63 -11.41
N SER A 17 -5.07 15.86 -11.74
CA SER A 17 -6.24 16.07 -12.62
C SER A 17 -5.94 15.67 -14.07
N LYS A 18 -4.72 15.90 -14.57
CA LYS A 18 -4.27 15.46 -15.89
C LYS A 18 -4.14 13.94 -15.96
N ILE A 19 -3.56 13.31 -14.95
CA ILE A 19 -3.53 11.84 -14.80
C ILE A 19 -4.98 11.34 -14.78
N LEU A 20 -5.86 11.94 -13.99
CA LEU A 20 -7.27 11.55 -13.91
C LEU A 20 -8.02 11.66 -15.24
N LEU A 21 -7.83 12.76 -15.98
CA LEU A 21 -8.39 12.93 -17.33
C LEU A 21 -7.81 11.91 -18.33
N PHE A 22 -6.51 11.61 -18.24
CA PHE A 22 -5.85 10.60 -19.06
C PHE A 22 -6.29 9.16 -18.69
N THR A 23 -6.74 8.95 -17.44
CA THR A 23 -7.21 7.65 -16.94
C THR A 23 -8.66 7.30 -17.30
N GLY A 24 -9.34 8.11 -18.12
CA GLY A 24 -10.71 7.84 -18.58
C GLY A 24 -11.80 8.31 -17.62
N TYR A 25 -11.54 9.37 -16.85
CA TYR A 25 -12.56 10.01 -16.02
C TYR A 25 -13.69 10.58 -16.88
N SER A 26 -14.86 9.93 -16.83
CA SER A 26 -16.10 10.37 -17.47
C SER A 26 -16.80 11.38 -16.55
N LYS A 27 -17.56 12.32 -17.11
CA LYS A 27 -18.43 13.24 -16.34
C LYS A 27 -19.74 12.55 -15.91
N GLY A 28 -19.70 11.27 -15.53
CA GLY A 28 -20.88 10.53 -15.11
C GLY A 28 -21.28 10.85 -13.66
N GLU A 29 -22.39 10.29 -13.20
CA GLU A 29 -22.76 10.35 -11.79
C GLU A 29 -21.66 9.69 -10.94
N ALA A 30 -21.02 10.48 -10.07
CA ALA A 30 -19.85 10.07 -9.28
C ALA A 30 -20.06 8.76 -8.50
N PHE A 31 -21.31 8.41 -8.17
CA PHE A 31 -21.67 7.20 -7.45
C PHE A 31 -21.51 5.92 -8.28
N LEU A 32 -22.00 5.91 -9.54
CA LEU A 32 -21.94 4.74 -10.42
C LEU A 32 -20.49 4.44 -10.85
N GLU A 33 -19.70 5.49 -11.01
CA GLU A 33 -18.28 5.37 -11.37
C GLU A 33 -17.43 4.78 -10.24
N VAL A 34 -17.73 5.10 -8.97
CA VAL A 34 -17.07 4.48 -7.80
C VAL A 34 -17.30 2.98 -7.77
N GLY A 35 -18.56 2.53 -7.90
CA GLY A 35 -18.89 1.11 -7.85
C GLY A 35 -18.21 0.33 -8.97
N LYS A 36 -18.17 0.89 -10.19
CA LYS A 36 -17.50 0.28 -11.36
C LYS A 36 -15.99 0.19 -11.17
N SER A 37 -15.33 1.28 -10.76
CA SER A 37 -13.88 1.33 -10.59
C SER A 37 -13.40 0.40 -9.47
N LEU A 38 -14.10 0.37 -8.33
CA LEU A 38 -13.82 -0.58 -7.24
C LEU A 38 -13.98 -2.03 -7.69
N LYS A 39 -15.02 -2.34 -8.46
CA LYS A 39 -15.25 -3.69 -9.01
C LYS A 39 -14.16 -4.12 -9.98
N GLN A 40 -13.67 -3.20 -10.82
CA GLN A 40 -12.55 -3.46 -11.74
C GLN A 40 -11.27 -3.76 -10.98
N PHE A 41 -10.94 -2.94 -9.98
CA PHE A 41 -9.78 -3.17 -9.11
C PHE A 41 -9.90 -4.50 -8.36
N GLU A 42 -11.05 -4.79 -7.73
CA GLU A 42 -11.31 -6.05 -7.04
C GLU A 42 -11.18 -7.25 -7.99
N SER A 43 -11.76 -7.17 -9.19
CA SER A 43 -11.69 -8.25 -10.17
C SER A 43 -10.25 -8.56 -10.59
N LEU A 44 -9.41 -7.52 -10.75
CA LEU A 44 -8.00 -7.68 -11.11
C LEU A 44 -7.18 -8.29 -9.97
N THR A 45 -7.38 -7.82 -8.74
CA THR A 45 -6.64 -8.35 -7.58
C THR A 45 -7.00 -9.80 -7.27
N ILE A 46 -8.26 -10.20 -7.49
CA ILE A 46 -8.71 -11.59 -7.37
C ILE A 46 -8.18 -12.44 -8.53
N SER A 47 -8.18 -11.95 -9.78
CA SER A 47 -7.66 -12.72 -10.93
C SER A 47 -6.16 -12.99 -10.80
N LEU A 48 -5.40 -11.99 -10.33
CA LEU A 48 -3.96 -12.09 -10.05
C LEU A 48 -3.64 -12.81 -8.74
N ARG A 49 -4.67 -13.24 -7.98
CA ARG A 49 -4.54 -13.96 -6.70
C ARG A 49 -3.77 -13.20 -5.62
N ALA A 50 -3.72 -11.88 -5.73
CA ALA A 50 -3.21 -10.97 -4.72
C ALA A 50 -4.12 -10.92 -3.48
N SER A 51 -5.43 -11.06 -3.68
CA SER A 51 -6.44 -11.23 -2.63
C SER A 51 -7.25 -12.51 -2.89
N LYS A 52 -7.70 -13.18 -1.81
CA LYS A 52 -8.53 -14.39 -1.94
C LYS A 52 -10.00 -14.07 -2.17
N TYR A 53 -10.52 -13.06 -1.49
CA TYR A 53 -11.95 -12.79 -1.39
C TYR A 53 -12.30 -11.32 -1.67
N GLY A 54 -11.33 -10.41 -1.71
CA GLY A 54 -11.53 -8.99 -1.97
C GLY A 54 -12.46 -8.33 -0.96
N PHE A 55 -13.35 -7.47 -1.45
CA PHE A 55 -14.40 -6.82 -0.66
C PHE A 55 -15.55 -7.78 -0.34
N LYS A 56 -15.77 -8.83 -1.16
CA LYS A 56 -16.85 -9.83 -0.99
C LYS A 56 -16.69 -10.76 0.23
N TYR A 57 -15.58 -10.65 0.94
CA TYR A 57 -15.27 -11.46 2.12
C TYR A 57 -16.27 -11.32 3.30
N CYS A 58 -17.12 -10.30 3.28
CA CYS A 58 -18.10 -10.04 4.36
C CYS A 58 -19.30 -11.00 4.36
N ASN A 59 -19.46 -11.82 3.31
CA ASN A 59 -20.54 -12.80 3.23
C ASN A 59 -20.21 -14.08 4.01
N GLN A 60 -20.99 -14.36 5.05
CA GLN A 60 -20.82 -15.50 5.97
C GLN A 60 -20.78 -16.87 5.27
N LYS A 61 -21.41 -16.99 4.07
CA LYS A 61 -21.37 -18.18 3.21
C LYS A 61 -19.97 -18.53 2.67
N TYR A 62 -19.10 -17.54 2.45
CA TYR A 62 -17.71 -17.78 2.01
C TYR A 62 -16.76 -18.07 3.18
N ARG A 63 -17.26 -18.00 4.42
CA ARG A 63 -16.50 -18.15 5.68
C ARG A 63 -16.41 -19.61 6.14
N THR A 64 -17.40 -20.43 5.79
CA THR A 64 -17.53 -21.83 6.21
C THR A 64 -17.02 -22.82 5.17
N HIS A 65 -16.97 -22.42 3.90
CA HIS A 65 -16.31 -23.20 2.86
C HIS A 65 -14.80 -22.92 2.88
N VAL A 66 -14.07 -23.69 3.68
CA VAL A 66 -12.68 -24.00 3.32
C VAL A 66 -12.80 -24.82 2.03
N PRO A 67 -12.34 -24.33 0.87
CA PRO A 67 -12.33 -25.18 -0.32
C PRO A 67 -11.46 -26.39 0.03
N SER A 68 -12.04 -27.60 0.06
CA SER A 68 -11.30 -28.82 0.40
C SER A 68 -10.25 -29.17 -0.65
N LYS A 69 -10.28 -28.49 -1.82
CA LYS A 69 -9.33 -28.63 -2.92
C LYS A 69 -8.41 -27.42 -2.99
N VAL A 70 -7.10 -27.70 -3.01
CA VAL A 70 -6.07 -26.69 -3.29
C VAL A 70 -6.29 -26.15 -4.71
N HIS A 71 -6.46 -24.84 -4.85
CA HIS A 71 -6.61 -24.23 -6.16
C HIS A 71 -5.30 -24.33 -6.96
N PRO A 72 -5.34 -24.82 -8.22
CA PRO A 72 -4.13 -25.10 -9.00
C PRO A 72 -3.30 -23.85 -9.29
N ILE A 73 -3.94 -22.69 -9.49
CA ILE A 73 -3.24 -21.42 -9.74
C ILE A 73 -2.45 -20.96 -8.50
N TYR A 74 -3.02 -21.11 -7.29
CA TYR A 74 -2.31 -20.78 -6.05
C TYR A 74 -1.11 -21.69 -5.83
N LEU A 75 -1.25 -22.97 -6.16
CA LEU A 75 -0.16 -23.93 -6.11
C LEU A 75 0.94 -23.55 -7.10
N LEU A 76 0.57 -23.20 -8.33
CA LEU A 76 1.50 -22.81 -9.39
C LEU A 76 2.31 -21.55 -8.99
N ILE A 77 1.67 -20.51 -8.45
CA ILE A 77 2.37 -19.32 -7.93
C ILE A 77 3.32 -19.69 -6.79
N ARG A 78 2.89 -20.55 -5.86
CA ARG A 78 3.74 -20.96 -4.72
C ARG A 78 4.95 -21.77 -5.18
N LEU A 79 4.76 -22.69 -6.11
CA LEU A 79 5.84 -23.48 -6.69
C LEU A 79 6.80 -22.60 -7.49
N SER A 80 6.29 -21.64 -8.27
CA SER A 80 7.15 -20.72 -9.02
C SER A 80 8.00 -19.84 -8.10
N VAL A 81 7.40 -19.31 -7.03
CA VAL A 81 8.12 -18.50 -6.04
C VAL A 81 9.15 -19.33 -5.30
N PHE A 82 8.78 -20.52 -4.82
CA PHE A 82 9.71 -21.43 -4.13
C PHE A 82 10.87 -21.82 -5.04
N SER A 83 10.59 -22.18 -6.29
CA SER A 83 11.61 -22.50 -7.27
C SER A 83 12.54 -21.32 -7.55
N SER A 84 12.01 -20.09 -7.59
CA SER A 84 12.83 -18.89 -7.78
C SER A 84 13.73 -18.61 -6.56
N ILE A 85 13.24 -18.86 -5.35
CA ILE A 85 14.05 -18.75 -4.11
C ILE A 85 15.21 -19.75 -4.15
N VAL A 86 14.92 -21.03 -4.41
CA VAL A 86 15.95 -22.08 -4.52
C VAL A 86 16.97 -21.70 -5.60
N ARG A 87 16.51 -21.22 -6.74
CA ARG A 87 17.38 -20.82 -7.85
C ARG A 87 18.33 -19.69 -7.48
N VAL A 88 17.81 -18.61 -6.88
CA VAL A 88 18.63 -17.48 -6.45
C VAL A 88 19.60 -17.89 -5.34
N PHE A 89 19.17 -18.77 -4.43
CA PHE A 89 20.03 -19.34 -3.40
C PHE A 89 21.20 -20.13 -4.00
N MET A 90 20.95 -20.97 -5.01
CA MET A 90 21.99 -21.71 -5.71
C MET A 90 23.02 -20.77 -6.38
N PHE A 91 22.57 -19.65 -6.96
CA PHE A 91 23.49 -18.66 -7.55
C PHE A 91 24.38 -17.93 -6.53
N ILE A 92 23.95 -17.82 -5.27
CA ILE A 92 24.73 -17.16 -4.21
C ILE A 92 25.79 -18.11 -3.65
N PHE A 93 25.42 -19.36 -3.35
CA PHE A 93 26.29 -20.29 -2.62
C PHE A 93 27.11 -21.22 -3.52
N PHE A 94 26.67 -21.45 -4.75
CA PHE A 94 27.34 -22.36 -5.68
C PHE A 94 27.58 -21.69 -7.05
N PRO A 95 28.52 -20.74 -7.14
CA PRO A 95 28.89 -20.09 -8.39
C PRO A 95 29.70 -21.05 -9.27
N ASN A 96 29.00 -22.03 -9.88
CA ASN A 96 29.56 -22.97 -10.84
C ASN A 96 28.93 -22.71 -12.22
N GLU A 97 29.73 -22.71 -13.27
CA GLU A 97 29.26 -22.51 -14.65
C GLU A 97 28.17 -23.51 -15.06
N THR A 98 28.29 -24.76 -14.63
CA THR A 98 27.28 -25.80 -14.91
C THR A 98 25.93 -25.47 -14.27
N ILE A 99 25.93 -25.09 -12.99
CA ILE A 99 24.73 -24.65 -12.26
C ILE A 99 24.16 -23.38 -12.91
N SER A 100 25.03 -22.45 -13.29
CA SER A 100 24.68 -21.21 -13.97
C SER A 100 24.01 -21.45 -15.33
N LEU A 101 24.45 -22.48 -16.07
CA LEU A 101 23.86 -22.88 -17.35
C LEU A 101 22.49 -23.55 -17.14
N TYR A 102 22.41 -24.59 -16.30
CA TYR A 102 21.17 -25.36 -16.12
C TYR A 102 20.04 -24.57 -15.45
N LEU A 103 20.37 -23.65 -14.54
CA LEU A 103 19.39 -22.78 -13.89
C LEU A 103 19.10 -21.49 -14.67
N ALA A 104 19.68 -21.33 -15.86
CA ALA A 104 19.51 -20.15 -16.70
C ALA A 104 19.81 -18.84 -15.94
N ASN A 105 21.05 -18.69 -15.48
CA ASN A 105 21.51 -17.46 -14.86
C ASN A 105 21.50 -16.32 -15.86
N ILE A 106 20.79 -15.23 -15.55
CA ILE A 106 20.69 -14.04 -16.42
C ILE A 106 22.06 -13.39 -16.69
N HIS A 107 23.08 -13.68 -15.87
CA HIS A 107 24.46 -13.22 -16.04
C HIS A 107 25.43 -14.35 -16.41
N TYR A 108 24.96 -15.37 -17.15
CA TYR A 108 25.81 -16.47 -17.62
C TYR A 108 27.06 -15.99 -18.37
N LYS A 109 28.23 -16.59 -18.06
CA LYS A 109 29.57 -16.24 -18.59
C LYS A 109 30.01 -14.77 -18.35
N SER A 110 29.49 -14.11 -17.32
CA SER A 110 29.94 -12.76 -16.96
C SER A 110 31.15 -12.82 -16.03
N GLU A 111 32.17 -11.99 -16.30
CA GLU A 111 33.44 -11.93 -15.55
C GLU A 111 33.30 -11.34 -14.13
N LYS A 112 32.19 -10.68 -13.81
CA LYS A 112 31.98 -10.02 -12.50
C LYS A 112 31.20 -10.92 -11.54
N SER A 113 31.53 -10.84 -10.24
CA SER A 113 30.72 -11.47 -9.19
C SER A 113 29.35 -10.80 -9.08
N HIS A 114 28.28 -11.58 -9.23
CA HIS A 114 26.88 -11.12 -9.17
C HIS A 114 26.19 -11.46 -7.86
N THR A 115 26.93 -11.98 -6.87
CA THR A 115 26.38 -12.44 -5.59
C THR A 115 25.58 -11.35 -4.89
N ALA A 116 26.05 -10.10 -4.92
CA ALA A 116 25.36 -8.95 -4.34
C ALA A 116 24.01 -8.62 -5.02
N ILE A 117 23.91 -8.82 -6.33
CA ILE A 117 22.66 -8.61 -7.06
C ILE A 117 21.66 -9.71 -6.67
N PHE A 118 22.11 -10.96 -6.62
CA PHE A 118 21.28 -12.09 -6.24
C PHE A 118 20.83 -12.04 -4.77
N THR A 119 21.67 -11.57 -3.85
CA THR A 119 21.25 -11.38 -2.45
C THR A 119 20.16 -10.31 -2.33
N VAL A 120 20.26 -9.21 -3.06
CA VAL A 120 19.21 -8.18 -3.07
C VAL A 120 17.92 -8.66 -3.73
N VAL A 121 18.03 -9.43 -4.82
CA VAL A 121 16.86 -10.07 -5.45
C VAL A 121 16.21 -11.07 -4.49
N LEU A 122 16.98 -11.89 -3.78
CA LEU A 122 16.48 -12.83 -2.77
C LEU A 122 15.76 -12.09 -1.65
N PHE A 123 16.38 -11.04 -1.11
CA PHE A 123 15.78 -10.20 -0.07
C PHE A 123 14.46 -9.59 -0.55
N ALA A 124 14.40 -9.08 -1.78
CA ALA A 124 13.18 -8.52 -2.37
C ALA A 124 12.07 -9.58 -2.54
N ILE A 125 12.40 -10.79 -3.02
CA ILE A 125 11.42 -11.88 -3.17
C ILE A 125 10.83 -12.26 -1.81
N ILE A 126 11.67 -12.45 -0.80
CA ILE A 126 11.23 -12.80 0.56
C ILE A 126 10.39 -11.68 1.16
N SER A 127 10.82 -10.43 1.00
CA SER A 127 10.11 -9.24 1.47
C SER A 127 8.69 -9.14 0.89
N CYS A 128 8.57 -9.26 -0.43
CA CYS A 128 7.27 -9.26 -1.10
C CYS A 128 6.39 -10.45 -0.69
N LEU A 129 6.99 -11.63 -0.50
CA LEU A 129 6.27 -12.83 -0.06
C LEU A 129 5.71 -12.68 1.36
N ILE A 130 6.51 -12.14 2.30
CA ILE A 130 6.07 -11.85 3.67
C ILE A 130 4.89 -10.88 3.64
N MET A 131 5.01 -9.78 2.90
CA MET A 131 3.92 -8.79 2.79
C MET A 131 2.63 -9.39 2.22
N ARG A 132 2.76 -10.20 1.16
CA ARG A 132 1.62 -10.89 0.53
C ARG A 132 0.96 -11.87 1.50
N GLU A 133 1.71 -12.79 2.12
CA GLU A 133 1.13 -13.79 3.02
C GLU A 133 0.57 -13.13 4.29
N TYR A 134 1.22 -12.07 4.80
CA TYR A 134 0.71 -11.31 5.93
C TYR A 134 -0.62 -10.61 5.61
N PHE A 135 -0.75 -10.01 4.43
CA PHE A 135 -2.03 -9.46 3.98
C PHE A 135 -3.13 -10.53 3.88
N LEU A 136 -2.81 -11.72 3.33
CA LEU A 136 -3.74 -12.84 3.27
C LEU A 136 -4.13 -13.36 4.66
N ILE A 137 -3.24 -13.26 5.66
CA ILE A 137 -3.55 -13.60 7.06
C ILE A 137 -4.51 -12.56 7.65
N ILE A 138 -4.27 -11.27 7.41
CA ILE A 138 -5.15 -10.17 7.85
C ILE A 138 -6.55 -10.32 7.24
N GLU A 139 -6.61 -10.66 5.95
CA GLU A 139 -7.84 -10.98 5.24
C GLU A 139 -8.57 -12.13 5.96
N ARG A 140 -7.89 -13.26 6.22
CA ARG A 140 -8.49 -14.41 6.95
C ARG A 140 -8.92 -14.07 8.39
N ARG A 141 -8.18 -13.23 9.10
CA ARG A 141 -8.47 -12.84 10.50
C ARG A 141 -9.57 -11.80 10.63
N ASN A 142 -10.18 -11.36 9.52
CA ASN A 142 -11.25 -10.35 9.51
C ASN A 142 -10.82 -9.03 10.16
N ALA A 143 -9.54 -8.66 10.03
CA ALA A 143 -9.05 -7.44 10.64
C ALA A 143 -9.70 -6.19 10.02
N ILE A 144 -9.79 -6.13 8.68
CA ILE A 144 -10.27 -4.96 7.90
C ILE A 144 -11.76 -5.06 7.54
N ARG A 145 -12.53 -5.91 8.24
CA ARG A 145 -13.92 -6.28 7.88
C ARG A 145 -14.83 -5.06 7.66
N TYR A 146 -14.76 -4.09 8.56
CA TYR A 146 -15.68 -2.97 8.56
C TYR A 146 -15.52 -2.09 7.30
N ASN A 147 -14.29 -1.70 6.98
CA ASN A 147 -14.00 -0.87 5.81
C ASN A 147 -14.31 -1.60 4.50
N PHE A 148 -14.00 -2.90 4.42
CA PHE A 148 -14.33 -3.70 3.23
C PHE A 148 -15.84 -3.92 3.05
N THR A 149 -16.61 -3.99 4.13
CA THR A 149 -18.08 -4.04 4.06
C THR A 149 -18.64 -2.77 3.41
N ILE A 150 -18.09 -1.61 3.77
CA ILE A 150 -18.52 -0.33 3.19
C ILE A 150 -18.23 -0.30 1.69
N TYR A 151 -17.01 -0.66 1.28
CA TYR A 151 -16.68 -0.71 -0.15
C TYR A 151 -17.51 -1.75 -0.93
N LEU A 152 -17.82 -2.90 -0.33
CA LEU A 152 -18.72 -3.88 -0.94
C LEU A 152 -20.13 -3.31 -1.14
N CYS A 153 -20.65 -2.59 -0.16
CA CYS A 153 -21.95 -1.94 -0.28
C CYS A 153 -21.94 -0.79 -1.30
N LEU A 154 -20.78 -0.15 -1.54
CA LEU A 154 -20.61 0.86 -2.59
C LEU A 154 -20.65 0.21 -3.97
N ILE A 155 -19.98 -0.93 -4.14
CA ILE A 155 -20.01 -1.71 -5.38
C ILE A 155 -21.44 -2.14 -5.74
N ASN A 156 -22.25 -2.50 -4.73
CA ASN A 156 -23.63 -2.94 -4.94
C ASN A 156 -24.64 -1.78 -5.02
N ASN A 157 -24.20 -0.52 -5.11
CA ASN A 157 -25.06 0.66 -5.23
C ASN A 157 -26.08 0.84 -4.08
N HIS A 158 -25.80 0.34 -2.88
CA HIS A 158 -26.78 0.28 -1.77
C HIS A 158 -26.51 1.24 -0.60
N LEU A 159 -25.57 2.18 -0.73
CA LEU A 159 -25.17 3.04 0.38
C LEU A 159 -25.85 4.40 0.38
N ARG A 160 -26.75 4.60 1.36
CA ARG A 160 -27.23 5.93 1.76
C ARG A 160 -26.12 6.68 2.50
N GLN A 161 -26.10 8.00 2.35
CA GLN A 161 -25.16 8.91 3.01
C GLN A 161 -24.99 8.65 4.52
N CYS A 162 -26.09 8.39 5.24
CA CYS A 162 -26.06 8.14 6.69
C CYS A 162 -25.21 6.93 7.08
N LYS A 163 -25.08 5.91 6.21
CA LYS A 163 -24.28 4.71 6.46
C LYS A 163 -22.78 4.92 6.26
N LEU A 164 -22.39 5.89 5.40
CA LEU A 164 -20.99 6.27 5.21
C LEU A 164 -20.42 7.05 6.39
N LYS A 165 -21.31 7.61 7.23
CA LYS A 165 -20.96 8.47 8.36
C LYS A 165 -20.24 9.76 7.91
N LEU A 166 -20.61 10.28 6.74
CA LEU A 166 -20.01 11.48 6.13
C LEU A 166 -20.95 12.68 6.20
N PHE A 167 -20.35 13.87 6.34
CA PHE A 167 -21.07 15.15 6.24
C PHE A 167 -21.50 15.38 4.77
N PRO A 168 -22.68 15.97 4.48
CA PRO A 168 -23.21 16.10 3.11
C PRO A 168 -22.24 16.70 2.09
N SER A 169 -21.52 17.76 2.46
CA SER A 169 -20.56 18.41 1.55
C SER A 169 -19.32 17.56 1.24
N LEU A 170 -19.07 16.49 2.00
CA LEU A 170 -17.91 15.61 1.83
C LEU A 170 -18.22 14.32 1.07
N VAL A 171 -19.48 14.05 0.76
CA VAL A 171 -19.90 12.82 0.08
C VAL A 171 -19.38 12.78 -1.36
N GLU A 172 -19.62 13.83 -2.12
CA GLU A 172 -19.15 13.94 -3.50
C GLU A 172 -17.61 13.90 -3.62
N PRO A 173 -16.83 14.69 -2.87
CA PRO A 173 -15.36 14.61 -2.95
C PRO A 173 -14.82 13.26 -2.47
N PHE A 174 -15.49 12.60 -1.51
CA PHE A 174 -15.16 11.22 -1.13
C PHE A 174 -15.33 10.25 -2.30
N TYR A 175 -16.44 10.30 -3.02
CA TYR A 175 -16.64 9.45 -4.20
C TYR A 175 -15.59 9.71 -5.27
N ARG A 176 -15.31 10.98 -5.58
CA ARG A 176 -14.29 11.34 -6.57
C ARG A 176 -12.89 10.82 -6.19
N THR A 177 -12.52 10.90 -4.92
CA THR A 177 -11.22 10.40 -4.44
C THR A 177 -11.14 8.87 -4.39
N VAL A 178 -12.22 8.20 -4.03
CA VAL A 178 -12.26 6.73 -4.08
C VAL A 178 -12.14 6.24 -5.53
N THR A 179 -12.85 6.87 -6.48
CA THR A 179 -12.71 6.56 -7.91
C THR A 179 -11.29 6.76 -8.38
N SER A 180 -10.68 7.92 -8.08
CA SER A 180 -9.31 8.23 -8.53
C SER A 180 -8.29 7.22 -8.01
N ILE A 181 -8.35 6.89 -6.71
CA ILE A 181 -7.46 5.91 -6.09
C ILE A 181 -7.69 4.52 -6.67
N SER A 182 -8.94 4.11 -6.90
CA SER A 182 -9.27 2.79 -7.45
C SER A 182 -8.78 2.63 -8.88
N ILE A 183 -8.96 3.64 -9.73
CA ILE A 183 -8.46 3.64 -11.11
C ILE A 183 -6.93 3.61 -11.12
N LEU A 184 -6.29 4.46 -10.31
CA LEU A 184 -4.84 4.52 -10.21
C LEU A 184 -4.28 3.17 -9.72
N ALA A 185 -4.87 2.58 -8.68
CA ALA A 185 -4.46 1.27 -8.17
C ALA A 185 -4.64 0.16 -9.21
N TYR A 186 -5.74 0.18 -9.97
CA TYR A 186 -5.97 -0.75 -11.07
C TYR A 186 -4.90 -0.61 -12.16
N GLN A 187 -4.64 0.62 -12.63
CA GLN A 187 -3.68 0.88 -13.68
C GLN A 187 -2.25 0.54 -13.26
N LEU A 188 -1.85 0.92 -12.04
CA LEU A 188 -0.54 0.56 -11.51
C LEU A 188 -0.40 -0.95 -11.39
N THR A 189 -1.41 -1.66 -10.87
CA THR A 189 -1.35 -3.12 -10.74
C THR A 189 -1.26 -3.78 -12.12
N LEU A 190 -2.05 -3.35 -13.09
CA LEU A 190 -2.02 -3.90 -14.45
C LEU A 190 -0.69 -3.60 -15.15
N SER A 191 -0.28 -2.33 -15.15
CA SER A 191 0.96 -1.87 -15.78
C SER A 191 2.17 -2.59 -15.18
N THR A 192 2.28 -2.65 -13.86
CA THR A 192 3.40 -3.34 -13.20
C THR A 192 3.41 -4.84 -13.48
N THR A 193 2.25 -5.48 -13.56
CA THR A 193 2.17 -6.91 -13.92
C THR A 193 2.70 -7.14 -15.33
N ILE A 194 2.22 -6.37 -16.31
CA ILE A 194 2.65 -6.46 -17.71
C ILE A 194 4.13 -6.11 -17.84
N SER A 195 4.58 -5.03 -17.21
CA SER A 195 5.98 -4.62 -17.22
C SER A 195 6.90 -5.66 -16.59
N CYS A 196 6.50 -6.29 -15.47
CA CYS A 196 7.30 -7.35 -14.85
C CYS A 196 7.41 -8.59 -15.74
N LEU A 197 6.32 -8.96 -16.43
CA LEU A 197 6.34 -10.04 -17.43
C LEU A 197 7.33 -9.67 -18.55
N LEU A 198 7.10 -8.57 -19.26
CA LEU A 198 7.93 -8.14 -20.39
C LEU A 198 9.40 -7.97 -20.00
N PHE A 199 9.67 -7.37 -18.84
CA PHE A 199 11.02 -7.21 -18.33
C PHE A 199 11.69 -8.57 -18.09
N SER A 200 10.99 -9.52 -17.48
CA SER A 200 11.52 -10.87 -17.26
C SER A 200 11.92 -11.54 -18.59
N PHE A 201 11.09 -11.42 -19.64
CA PHE A 201 11.45 -11.91 -20.99
C PHE A 201 12.67 -11.18 -21.55
N ALA A 202 12.64 -9.84 -21.55
CA ALA A 202 13.68 -8.99 -22.11
C ALA A 202 15.06 -9.32 -21.50
N MET A 203 15.10 -9.62 -20.21
CA MET A 203 16.32 -9.87 -19.46
C MET A 203 17.07 -11.12 -19.90
N TYR A 204 16.35 -12.17 -20.34
CA TYR A 204 16.99 -13.35 -20.92
C TYR A 204 17.43 -13.08 -22.36
N PHE A 205 16.59 -12.42 -23.18
CA PHE A 205 16.91 -12.17 -24.60
C PHE A 205 18.02 -11.15 -24.83
N PHE A 206 18.18 -10.15 -23.96
CA PHE A 206 19.24 -9.15 -24.06
C PHE A 206 20.57 -9.59 -23.44
N ASN A 207 20.69 -10.84 -22.98
CA ASN A 207 21.98 -11.37 -22.56
C ASN A 207 22.86 -11.61 -23.80
N SER A 208 24.04 -10.98 -23.86
CA SER A 208 25.00 -11.12 -24.95
C SER A 208 25.44 -12.56 -25.20
N ASN A 209 25.41 -13.39 -24.15
CA ASN A 209 25.84 -14.77 -24.18
C ASN A 209 24.68 -15.73 -24.49
N PHE A 210 23.48 -15.22 -24.78
CA PHE A 210 22.30 -16.04 -25.05
C PHE A 210 22.53 -17.01 -26.22
N TYR A 211 23.18 -16.53 -27.29
CA TYR A 211 23.47 -17.34 -28.49
C TYR A 211 24.82 -18.05 -28.44
N SER A 212 25.56 -17.96 -27.31
CA SER A 212 26.90 -18.52 -27.22
C SER A 212 26.93 -20.04 -27.02
N ASP A 213 25.91 -20.60 -26.35
CA ASP A 213 25.77 -22.05 -26.12
C ASP A 213 24.36 -22.50 -26.50
N ASN A 214 24.23 -23.55 -27.31
CA ASN A 214 22.92 -24.05 -27.77
C ASN A 214 22.01 -24.56 -26.64
N VAL A 215 22.58 -24.98 -25.51
CA VAL A 215 21.83 -25.50 -24.35
C VAL A 215 21.22 -24.38 -23.52
N TYR A 216 21.87 -23.21 -23.46
CA TYR A 216 21.46 -22.12 -22.60
C TYR A 216 20.09 -21.51 -22.96
N PRO A 217 19.74 -21.29 -24.24
CA PRO A 217 18.38 -20.88 -24.66
C PRO A 217 17.29 -21.84 -24.22
N ILE A 218 17.54 -23.16 -24.28
CA ILE A 218 16.57 -24.19 -23.89
C ILE A 218 16.31 -24.09 -22.38
N CYS A 219 17.38 -23.98 -21.58
CA CYS A 219 17.25 -23.77 -20.14
C CYS A 219 16.54 -22.44 -19.83
N CYS A 220 16.83 -21.36 -20.57
CA CYS A 220 16.12 -20.08 -20.42
C CYS A 220 14.63 -20.21 -20.69
N LEU A 221 14.23 -20.86 -21.78
CA LEU A 221 12.82 -21.08 -22.13
C LEU A 221 12.07 -21.89 -21.08
N LEU A 222 12.73 -22.85 -20.43
CA LEU A 222 12.16 -23.63 -19.33
C LEU A 222 11.92 -22.78 -18.08
N TRP A 223 12.90 -21.95 -17.69
CA TRP A 223 12.87 -21.21 -16.42
C TRP A 223 12.15 -19.86 -16.51
N MET A 224 12.10 -19.27 -17.69
CA MET A 224 11.54 -17.95 -17.91
C MET A 224 10.07 -17.85 -17.45
N PRO A 225 9.14 -18.77 -17.81
CA PRO A 225 7.77 -18.72 -17.32
C PRO A 225 7.67 -18.71 -15.79
N ALA A 226 8.43 -19.57 -15.10
CA ALA A 226 8.43 -19.63 -13.64
C ALA A 226 8.92 -18.32 -13.00
N SER A 227 9.98 -17.73 -13.56
CA SER A 227 10.49 -16.43 -13.08
C SER A 227 9.50 -15.29 -13.35
N SER A 228 8.91 -15.23 -14.55
CA SER A 228 7.93 -14.22 -14.94
C SER A 228 6.68 -14.26 -14.05
N ILE A 229 6.16 -15.46 -13.77
CA ILE A 229 5.00 -15.64 -12.88
C ILE A 229 5.34 -15.19 -11.46
N THR A 230 6.54 -15.48 -10.98
CA THR A 230 7.01 -15.07 -9.65
C THR A 230 7.08 -13.56 -9.53
N PHE A 231 7.77 -12.87 -10.44
CA PHE A 231 7.89 -11.41 -10.39
C PHE A 231 6.54 -10.72 -10.57
N ALA A 232 5.74 -11.14 -11.54
CA ALA A 232 4.43 -10.55 -11.81
C ALA A 232 3.45 -10.75 -10.64
N SER A 233 3.39 -11.95 -10.05
CA SER A 233 2.50 -12.23 -8.92
C SER A 233 2.90 -11.50 -7.63
N LEU A 234 4.21 -11.38 -7.35
CA LEU A 234 4.69 -10.66 -6.18
C LEU A 234 4.51 -9.14 -6.33
N ALA A 235 4.87 -8.57 -7.49
CA ALA A 235 4.69 -7.14 -7.76
C ALA A 235 3.21 -6.73 -7.71
N SER A 236 2.34 -7.49 -8.37
CA SER A 236 0.89 -7.25 -8.31
C SER A 236 0.33 -7.36 -6.90
N SER A 237 0.83 -8.31 -6.09
CA SER A 237 0.41 -8.46 -4.69
C SER A 237 0.77 -7.24 -3.85
N VAL A 238 1.99 -6.72 -3.99
CA VAL A 238 2.43 -5.50 -3.30
C VAL A 238 1.60 -4.29 -3.71
N ASN A 239 1.37 -4.09 -5.00
CA ASN A 239 0.56 -2.97 -5.49
C ASN A 239 -0.90 -3.07 -5.05
N SER A 240 -1.45 -4.28 -5.01
CA SER A 240 -2.79 -4.53 -4.48
C SER A 240 -2.88 -4.14 -3.00
N VAL A 241 -1.89 -4.56 -2.20
CA VAL A 241 -1.79 -4.20 -0.78
C VAL A 241 -1.72 -2.69 -0.57
N ALA A 242 -0.90 -1.99 -1.36
CA ALA A 242 -0.82 -0.53 -1.33
C ALA A 242 -2.16 0.12 -1.70
N GLY A 243 -2.85 -0.38 -2.75
CA GLY A 243 -4.17 0.10 -3.16
C GLY A 243 -5.25 -0.07 -2.08
N TYR A 244 -5.33 -1.24 -1.44
CA TYR A 244 -6.25 -1.46 -0.32
C TYR A 244 -5.92 -0.57 0.88
N SER A 245 -4.64 -0.35 1.17
CA SER A 245 -4.19 0.53 2.25
C SER A 245 -4.54 1.99 1.97
N ALA A 246 -4.40 2.45 0.72
CA ALA A 246 -4.78 3.80 0.32
C ALA A 246 -6.29 4.04 0.44
N LEU A 247 -7.12 3.09 0.01
CA LEU A 247 -8.57 3.13 0.22
C LEU A 247 -8.92 3.18 1.72
N TYR A 248 -8.31 2.30 2.51
CA TYR A 248 -8.47 2.28 3.97
C TYR A 248 -8.21 3.65 4.60
N ILE A 249 -7.05 4.27 4.31
CA ILE A 249 -6.68 5.58 4.85
C ILE A 249 -7.64 6.68 4.38
N THR A 250 -8.12 6.59 3.14
CA THR A 250 -9.03 7.58 2.55
C THR A 250 -10.36 7.62 3.28
N LEU A 251 -10.96 6.47 3.56
CA LEU A 251 -12.22 6.39 4.30
C LEU A 251 -12.08 7.02 5.69
N ASP A 252 -11.01 6.68 6.41
CA ASP A 252 -10.74 7.18 7.76
C ASP A 252 -10.51 8.70 7.74
N LEU A 253 -9.76 9.22 6.75
CA LEU A 253 -9.55 10.66 6.56
C LEU A 253 -10.85 11.44 6.39
N TYR A 254 -11.72 11.01 5.47
CA TYR A 254 -12.99 11.69 5.20
C TYR A 254 -13.96 11.61 6.38
N ARG A 255 -13.91 10.52 7.16
CA ARG A 255 -14.68 10.39 8.40
C ARG A 255 -14.25 11.40 9.46
N VAL A 256 -12.94 11.56 9.70
CA VAL A 256 -12.44 12.55 10.66
C VAL A 256 -12.75 13.97 10.19
N GLN A 257 -12.61 14.27 8.90
CA GLN A 257 -13.03 15.56 8.34
C GLN A 257 -14.53 15.80 8.52
N SER A 258 -15.35 14.77 8.38
CA SER A 258 -16.80 14.86 8.61
C SER A 258 -17.10 15.14 10.08
N MET A 259 -16.48 14.43 11.02
CA MET A 259 -16.64 14.68 12.46
C MET A 259 -16.27 16.13 12.82
N LYS A 260 -15.21 16.67 12.22
CA LYS A 260 -14.82 18.08 12.37
C LYS A 260 -15.93 19.04 11.92
N LEU A 261 -16.54 18.79 10.76
CA LEU A 261 -17.66 19.60 10.27
C LEU A 261 -18.89 19.49 11.17
N TRP A 262 -19.20 18.29 11.69
CA TRP A 262 -20.27 18.09 12.66
C TRP A 262 -20.03 18.89 13.95
N VAL A 263 -18.80 18.87 14.49
CA VAL A 263 -18.44 19.67 15.68
C VAL A 263 -18.52 21.17 15.42
N LYS A 264 -18.14 21.62 14.21
CA LYS A 264 -18.31 23.02 13.80
C LYS A 264 -19.80 23.39 13.73
N HIS A 265 -20.65 22.51 13.21
CA HIS A 265 -22.09 22.75 13.15
C HIS A 265 -22.71 22.79 14.56
N LEU A 266 -22.25 21.93 15.47
CA LEU A 266 -22.63 21.95 16.89
C LEU A 266 -22.29 23.26 17.58
N ARG A 267 -21.20 23.94 17.20
CA ARG A 267 -20.87 25.27 17.73
C ARG A 267 -21.94 26.32 17.39
N HIS A 268 -22.64 26.16 16.27
CA HIS A 268 -23.67 27.09 15.80
C HIS A 268 -25.09 26.65 16.13
N SER A 269 -25.30 25.37 16.46
CA SER A 269 -26.59 24.83 16.89
C SER A 269 -26.82 25.02 18.38
N ARG A 270 -28.02 25.48 18.77
CA ARG A 270 -28.46 25.59 20.18
C ARG A 270 -29.20 24.34 20.69
N ASN A 271 -29.45 23.35 19.83
CA ASN A 271 -30.21 22.15 20.19
C ASN A 271 -29.35 21.11 20.92
N GLN A 272 -29.67 20.85 22.19
CA GLN A 272 -28.94 19.90 23.04
C GLN A 272 -29.19 18.42 22.68
N PHE A 273 -30.39 18.08 22.17
CA PHE A 273 -30.71 16.71 21.73
C PHE A 273 -29.87 16.31 20.52
N ASP A 274 -29.73 17.21 19.56
CA ASP A 274 -28.86 17.04 18.39
C ASP A 274 -27.39 16.91 18.80
N ALA A 275 -26.97 17.63 19.85
CA ALA A 275 -25.62 17.52 20.42
C ALA A 275 -25.30 16.13 20.98
N SER A 276 -26.20 15.56 21.79
CA SER A 276 -26.00 14.21 22.35
C SER A 276 -25.90 13.14 21.26
N ASN A 277 -26.75 13.20 20.24
CA ASN A 277 -26.74 12.25 19.12
C ASN A 277 -25.47 12.36 18.29
N LEU A 278 -25.03 13.59 17.99
CA LEU A 278 -23.79 13.83 17.22
C LEU A 278 -22.54 13.39 17.98
N LEU A 279 -22.45 13.62 19.29
CA LEU A 279 -21.32 13.12 20.08
C LEU A 279 -21.31 11.59 20.16
N THR A 280 -22.47 10.96 20.31
CA THR A 280 -22.59 9.49 20.31
C THR A 280 -22.13 8.90 18.97
N PHE A 281 -22.45 9.57 17.87
CA PHE A 281 -21.99 9.20 16.54
C PHE A 281 -20.46 9.32 16.40
N ILE A 282 -19.85 10.41 16.91
CA ILE A 282 -18.39 10.59 16.91
C ILE A 282 -17.71 9.48 17.73
N ILE A 283 -18.22 9.16 18.92
CA ILE A 283 -17.74 8.06 19.77
C ILE A 283 -17.79 6.72 19.01
N SER A 284 -18.90 6.43 18.32
CA SER A 284 -19.03 5.23 17.50
C SER A 284 -17.98 5.16 16.39
N CYS A 285 -17.69 6.27 15.71
CA CYS A 285 -16.65 6.31 14.69
C CYS A 285 -15.24 6.11 15.26
N LEU A 286 -14.93 6.71 16.42
CA LEU A 286 -13.64 6.53 17.08
C LEU A 286 -13.45 5.09 17.57
N ASN A 287 -14.50 4.44 18.10
CA ASN A 287 -14.46 3.02 18.47
C ASN A 287 -14.13 2.12 17.28
N GLU A 288 -14.77 2.36 16.12
CA GLU A 288 -14.48 1.62 14.90
C GLU A 288 -13.03 1.82 14.46
N TYR A 289 -12.54 3.05 14.56
CA TYR A 289 -11.16 3.40 14.23
C TYR A 289 -10.15 2.69 15.13
N ASP A 290 -10.30 2.77 16.46
CA ASP A 290 -9.36 2.17 17.42
C ASP A 290 -9.28 0.65 17.24
N TYR A 291 -10.43 0.00 16.99
CA TYR A 291 -10.50 -1.42 16.70
C TYR A 291 -9.71 -1.80 15.43
N GLN A 292 -9.81 -0.99 14.38
CA GLN A 292 -9.13 -1.22 13.12
C GLN A 292 -7.63 -0.92 13.20
N ALA A 293 -7.25 0.22 13.77
CA ALA A 293 -5.86 0.65 13.93
C ALA A 293 -5.02 -0.37 14.71
N LYS A 294 -5.57 -0.94 15.79
CA LYS A 294 -4.88 -1.99 16.57
C LYS A 294 -4.56 -3.23 15.74
N ARG A 295 -5.38 -3.56 14.75
CA ARG A 295 -5.22 -4.76 13.92
C ARG A 295 -4.36 -4.52 12.66
N THR A 296 -4.30 -3.28 12.19
CA THR A 296 -3.50 -2.89 11.01
C THR A 296 -2.11 -2.37 11.36
N ARG A 297 -1.83 -2.00 12.62
CA ARG A 297 -0.52 -1.53 13.10
C ARG A 297 0.66 -2.38 12.63
N ASN A 298 0.59 -3.69 12.83
CA ASN A 298 1.70 -4.58 12.46
C ASN A 298 1.91 -4.64 10.94
N MET A 299 0.84 -4.44 10.16
CA MET A 299 0.94 -4.34 8.70
C MET A 299 1.63 -3.05 8.27
N ALA A 300 1.30 -1.94 8.93
CA ALA A 300 1.94 -0.66 8.69
C ALA A 300 3.43 -0.71 9.05
N PHE A 301 3.80 -1.32 10.19
CA PHE A 301 5.19 -1.53 10.58
C PHE A 301 5.96 -2.37 9.56
N LEU A 302 5.44 -3.57 9.25
CA LEU A 302 6.07 -4.45 8.26
C LEU A 302 6.21 -3.76 6.91
N GLY A 303 5.17 -3.06 6.45
CA GLY A 303 5.21 -2.32 5.19
C GLY A 303 6.31 -1.25 5.18
N ILE A 304 6.32 -0.35 6.15
CA ILE A 304 7.27 0.77 6.19
C ILE A 304 8.71 0.24 6.29
N THR A 305 8.99 -0.68 7.23
CA THR A 305 10.35 -1.15 7.47
C THR A 305 10.87 -2.01 6.32
N ILE A 306 10.07 -2.98 5.84
CA ILE A 306 10.51 -3.89 4.77
C ILE A 306 10.71 -3.11 3.47
N PHE A 307 9.75 -2.28 3.05
CA PHE A 307 9.89 -1.54 1.79
C PHE A 307 11.00 -0.50 1.85
N ALA A 308 11.21 0.18 2.98
CA ALA A 308 12.33 1.10 3.13
C ALA A 308 13.67 0.38 2.99
N MET A 309 13.84 -0.76 3.66
CA MET A 309 15.06 -1.56 3.56
C MET A 309 15.28 -2.09 2.13
N THR A 310 14.26 -2.67 1.51
CA THR A 310 14.36 -3.17 0.13
C THR A 310 14.71 -2.06 -0.86
N ALA A 311 14.12 -0.87 -0.69
CA ALA A 311 14.42 0.28 -1.53
C ALA A 311 15.87 0.76 -1.37
N ASN A 312 16.37 0.81 -0.13
CA ASN A 312 17.76 1.12 0.16
C ASN A 312 18.72 0.14 -0.51
N PHE A 313 18.43 -1.16 -0.47
CA PHE A 313 19.22 -2.16 -1.18
C PHE A 313 19.19 -1.99 -2.69
N PHE A 314 18.03 -1.71 -3.30
CA PHE A 314 17.93 -1.44 -4.74
C PHE A 314 18.75 -0.21 -5.15
N LEU A 315 18.68 0.88 -4.38
CA LEU A 315 19.48 2.08 -4.64
C LEU A 315 20.97 1.81 -4.44
N PHE A 316 21.34 1.06 -3.40
CA PHE A 316 22.73 0.73 -3.10
C PHE A 316 23.37 -0.08 -4.24
N VAL A 317 22.73 -1.17 -4.67
CA VAL A 317 23.21 -2.00 -5.78
C VAL A 317 23.31 -1.18 -7.07
N SER A 318 22.31 -0.35 -7.37
CA SER A 318 22.28 0.39 -8.64
C SER A 318 23.25 1.57 -8.71
N ILE A 319 23.45 2.29 -7.60
CA ILE A 319 24.29 3.51 -7.57
C ILE A 319 25.75 3.16 -7.29
N ILE A 320 26.00 2.25 -6.35
CA ILE A 320 27.33 1.95 -5.83
C ILE A 320 27.95 0.75 -6.54
N ILE A 321 27.31 -0.43 -6.44
CA ILE A 321 27.83 -1.66 -7.06
C ILE A 321 27.81 -1.56 -8.58
N LYS A 322 26.80 -0.86 -9.14
CA LYS A 322 26.58 -0.61 -10.57
C LYS A 322 26.52 -1.92 -11.37
N PRO A 323 25.31 -2.50 -11.56
CA PRO A 323 25.18 -3.71 -12.36
C PRO A 323 25.70 -3.47 -13.78
N TYR A 324 26.21 -4.52 -14.41
CA TYR A 324 26.86 -4.46 -15.72
C TYR A 324 25.97 -3.82 -16.80
N SER A 325 24.67 -4.09 -16.78
CA SER A 325 23.72 -3.52 -17.73
C SER A 325 23.13 -2.20 -17.24
N GLN A 326 23.19 -1.17 -18.10
CA GLN A 326 22.55 0.12 -17.85
C GLN A 326 21.03 -0.01 -17.66
N ALA A 327 20.38 -0.92 -18.40
CA ALA A 327 18.93 -1.15 -18.27
C ALA A 327 18.57 -1.68 -16.88
N PHE A 328 19.33 -2.66 -16.37
CA PHE A 328 19.20 -3.17 -15.01
C PHE A 328 19.41 -2.08 -13.95
N ARG A 329 20.43 -1.25 -14.15
CA ARG A 329 20.73 -0.15 -13.24
C ARG A 329 19.55 0.81 -13.15
N MET A 330 19.02 1.25 -14.29
CA MET A 330 17.88 2.16 -14.34
C MET A 330 16.61 1.53 -13.75
N PHE A 331 16.41 0.23 -13.97
CA PHE A 331 15.28 -0.50 -13.39
C PHE A 331 15.33 -0.54 -11.86
N PHE A 332 16.49 -0.85 -11.27
CA PHE A 332 16.67 -0.84 -9.81
C PHE A 332 16.54 0.56 -9.21
N ILE A 333 17.06 1.60 -9.88
CA ILE A 333 16.84 3.00 -9.47
C ILE A 333 15.34 3.32 -9.45
N PHE A 334 14.62 2.95 -10.52
CA PHE A 334 13.19 3.18 -10.62
C PHE A 334 12.41 2.44 -9.52
N LEU A 335 12.72 1.17 -9.26
CA LEU A 335 12.09 0.40 -8.18
C LEU A 335 12.38 1.00 -6.80
N GLY A 336 13.64 1.37 -6.51
CA GLY A 336 14.02 2.01 -5.27
C GLY A 336 13.31 3.35 -5.07
N ALA A 337 13.36 4.24 -6.07
CA ALA A 337 12.74 5.56 -5.99
C ALA A 337 11.20 5.48 -5.88
N SER A 338 10.55 4.62 -6.68
CA SER A 338 9.09 4.46 -6.65
C SER A 338 8.59 3.88 -5.34
N SER A 339 9.28 2.88 -4.77
CA SER A 339 8.89 2.29 -3.48
C SER A 339 9.01 3.28 -2.32
N ILE A 340 10.07 4.11 -2.29
CA ILE A 340 10.22 5.19 -1.30
C ILE A 340 9.11 6.22 -1.47
N PHE A 341 8.85 6.67 -2.70
CA PHE A 341 7.83 7.66 -3.00
C PHE A 341 6.45 7.21 -2.49
N VAL A 342 6.05 5.97 -2.81
CA VAL A 342 4.77 5.40 -2.35
C VAL A 342 4.73 5.31 -0.82
N THR A 343 5.82 4.88 -0.19
CA THR A 343 5.90 4.77 1.28
C THR A 343 5.75 6.14 1.95
N ILE A 344 6.43 7.17 1.43
CA ILE A 344 6.32 8.55 1.93
C ILE A 344 4.88 9.07 1.74
N CYS A 345 4.26 8.85 0.58
CA CYS A 345 2.88 9.27 0.35
C CYS A 345 1.90 8.64 1.34
N LEU A 346 2.03 7.34 1.62
CA LEU A 346 1.19 6.65 2.61
C LEU A 346 1.45 7.17 4.04
N CYS A 347 2.71 7.36 4.42
CA CYS A 347 3.06 7.91 5.73
C CYS A 347 2.55 9.35 5.89
N TYR A 348 2.63 10.17 4.84
CA TYR A 348 2.12 11.53 4.85
C TYR A 348 0.59 11.58 4.95
N ALA A 349 -0.12 10.67 4.27
CA ALA A 349 -1.57 10.54 4.38
C ALA A 349 -1.98 10.15 5.82
N ALA A 350 -1.26 9.20 6.43
CA ALA A 350 -1.44 8.80 7.83
C ALA A 350 -1.15 9.94 8.82
N ALA A 351 -0.08 10.71 8.57
CA ALA A 351 0.25 11.90 9.37
C ALA A 351 -0.81 13.01 9.25
N THR A 352 -1.38 13.16 8.05
CA THR A 352 -2.48 14.10 7.82
C THR A 352 -3.73 13.67 8.59
N PHE A 353 -4.02 12.38 8.64
CA PHE A 353 -5.10 11.84 9.46
C PHE A 353 -4.92 12.22 10.93
N LEU A 354 -3.74 11.97 11.51
CA LEU A 354 -3.45 12.31 12.90
C LEU A 354 -3.58 13.82 13.15
N SER A 355 -3.11 14.66 12.21
CA SER A 355 -3.25 16.11 12.31
C SER A 355 -4.73 16.56 12.28
N GLN A 356 -5.58 15.92 11.48
CA GLN A 356 -7.01 16.23 11.47
C GLN A 356 -7.71 15.78 12.76
N LEU A 357 -7.26 14.67 13.34
CA LEU A 357 -7.77 14.17 14.62
C LEU A 357 -7.40 15.12 15.78
N ASN A 358 -6.18 15.67 15.80
CA ASN A 358 -5.80 16.73 16.74
C ASN A 358 -6.58 18.03 16.52
N ASN A 359 -6.89 18.39 15.27
CA ASN A 359 -7.74 19.55 15.00
C ASN A 359 -9.17 19.36 15.51
N LEU A 360 -9.69 18.13 15.47
CA LEU A 360 -11.00 17.80 16.04
C LEU A 360 -11.01 18.03 17.55
N TYR A 361 -9.94 17.66 18.27
CA TYR A 361 -9.78 17.99 19.69
C TYR A 361 -9.94 19.48 19.95
N HIS A 362 -9.19 20.33 19.24
CA HIS A 362 -9.26 21.78 19.43
C HIS A 362 -10.65 22.34 19.13
N GLN A 363 -11.31 21.87 18.07
CA GLN A 363 -12.66 22.34 17.75
C GLN A 363 -13.69 21.91 18.79
N LEU A 364 -13.61 20.68 19.28
CA LEU A 364 -14.54 20.17 20.28
C LEU A 364 -14.33 20.84 21.64
N HIS A 365 -13.07 21.07 22.03
CA HIS A 365 -12.73 21.85 23.22
C HIS A 365 -13.29 23.27 23.14
N MET A 366 -13.14 23.95 22.00
CA MET A 366 -13.73 25.28 21.80
C MET A 366 -15.25 25.24 21.87
N SER A 367 -15.91 24.26 21.23
CA SER A 367 -17.36 24.10 21.31
C SER A 367 -17.84 23.88 22.75
N CYS A 368 -17.12 23.11 23.58
CA CYS A 368 -17.44 22.93 24.99
C CYS A 368 -17.28 24.20 25.83
N ARG A 369 -16.31 25.06 25.48
CA ARG A 369 -16.10 26.34 26.17
C ARG A 369 -17.20 27.36 25.87
N TYR A 370 -17.69 27.41 24.63
CA TYR A 370 -18.67 28.41 24.20
C TYR A 370 -20.14 28.00 24.44
N ASN A 371 -20.44 26.70 24.51
CA ASN A 371 -21.80 26.20 24.69
C ASN A 371 -22.04 25.73 26.14
N LYS A 372 -23.18 26.10 26.73
CA LYS A 372 -23.64 25.54 28.00
C LYS A 372 -24.27 24.16 27.76
N PHE A 373 -23.45 23.12 27.76
CA PHE A 373 -23.90 21.73 27.65
C PHE A 373 -24.39 21.18 28.99
N ASN A 374 -25.41 20.32 28.95
CA ASN A 374 -25.83 19.55 30.12
C ASN A 374 -24.76 18.51 30.47
N LEU A 375 -24.72 18.06 31.74
CA LEU A 375 -23.73 17.12 32.26
C LEU A 375 -23.50 15.89 31.35
N SER A 376 -24.57 15.27 30.87
CA SER A 376 -24.49 14.09 29.96
C SER A 376 -23.75 14.38 28.65
N VAL A 377 -24.01 15.54 28.03
CA VAL A 377 -23.35 15.97 26.79
C VAL A 377 -21.89 16.33 27.05
N SER A 378 -21.62 16.99 28.18
CA SER A 378 -20.26 17.33 28.61
C SER A 378 -19.40 16.09 28.88
N LEU A 379 -19.94 15.06 29.53
CA LEU A 379 -19.24 13.80 29.79
C LEU A 379 -18.87 13.07 28.48
N LYS A 380 -19.79 13.01 27.51
CA LYS A 380 -19.51 12.44 26.19
C LYS A 380 -18.44 13.23 25.43
N ALA A 381 -18.48 14.55 25.52
CA ALA A 381 -17.46 15.40 24.92
C ALA A 381 -16.09 15.17 25.57
N LEU A 382 -16.04 15.01 26.89
CA LEU A 382 -14.82 14.66 27.63
C LEU A 382 -14.26 13.29 27.23
N GLU A 383 -15.13 12.28 27.07
CA GLU A 383 -14.74 10.96 26.55
C GLU A 383 -14.09 11.07 25.16
N ILE A 384 -14.63 11.91 24.28
CA ILE A 384 -14.04 12.15 22.95
C ILE A 384 -12.67 12.83 23.07
N LEU A 385 -12.54 13.84 23.94
CA LEU A 385 -11.26 14.54 24.16
C LEU A 385 -10.18 13.58 24.67
N ASP A 386 -10.52 12.77 25.68
CA ASP A 386 -9.61 11.81 26.29
C ASP A 386 -9.17 10.75 25.27
N ARG A 387 -10.13 10.20 24.50
CA ARG A 387 -9.80 9.27 23.42
C ARG A 387 -8.90 9.90 22.39
N VAL A 388 -9.20 11.10 21.89
CA VAL A 388 -8.38 11.75 20.86
C VAL A 388 -6.93 11.97 21.33
N LEU A 389 -6.71 12.27 22.61
CA LEU A 389 -5.39 12.41 23.20
C LEU A 389 -4.68 11.07 23.49
N SER A 390 -5.43 9.96 23.49
CA SER A 390 -4.90 8.62 23.78
C SER A 390 -3.62 8.33 22.99
N PRO A 391 -2.61 7.71 23.62
CA PRO A 391 -1.38 7.30 22.93
C PRO A 391 -1.64 6.28 21.82
N TYR A 392 -2.81 5.63 21.83
CA TYR A 392 -3.20 4.65 20.83
C TYR A 392 -3.91 5.24 19.61
N ASN A 393 -4.25 6.54 19.63
CA ASN A 393 -4.93 7.20 18.52
C ASN A 393 -3.93 7.63 17.44
N GLY A 394 -4.20 7.22 16.20
CA GLY A 394 -3.32 7.35 15.05
C GLY A 394 -2.91 5.98 14.49
N ILE A 395 -2.37 5.97 13.26
CA ILE A 395 -1.69 4.77 12.77
C ILE A 395 -0.39 4.67 13.58
N THR A 396 -0.42 3.80 14.57
CA THR A 396 0.76 3.52 15.40
C THR A 396 1.61 2.48 14.72
N ILE A 397 2.92 2.61 14.88
CA ILE A 397 3.92 1.61 14.55
C ILE A 397 4.24 0.87 15.87
N ASP A 398 4.49 -0.44 15.79
CA ASP A 398 4.66 -1.31 16.95
C ASP A 398 5.66 -0.71 17.95
N GLY A 399 5.24 -0.54 19.22
CA GLY A 399 6.00 0.19 20.26
C GLY A 399 5.48 1.60 20.61
N GLY A 400 4.43 2.10 19.95
CA GLY A 400 3.73 3.33 20.36
C GLY A 400 4.15 4.61 19.63
N SER A 401 5.04 4.51 18.63
CA SER A 401 5.36 5.66 17.77
C SER A 401 4.21 5.95 16.81
N LYS A 402 3.70 7.19 16.84
CA LYS A 402 2.62 7.65 15.97
C LYS A 402 3.20 8.17 14.66
N ILE A 403 2.61 7.80 13.52
CA ILE A 403 2.95 8.39 12.23
C ILE A 403 2.48 9.85 12.22
N SER A 404 3.36 10.74 12.65
CA SER A 404 3.18 12.20 12.65
C SER A 404 3.93 12.84 11.49
N LYS A 405 3.73 14.14 11.25
CA LYS A 405 4.50 14.85 10.22
C LYS A 405 6.00 14.85 10.53
N LEU A 406 6.36 14.92 11.82
CA LEU A 406 7.75 14.81 12.28
C LEU A 406 8.30 13.40 12.03
N PHE A 407 7.49 12.35 12.28
CA PHE A 407 7.88 10.98 11.95
C PHE A 407 8.25 10.84 10.46
N VAL A 408 7.50 11.46 9.54
CA VAL A 408 7.84 11.42 8.10
C VAL A 408 9.21 12.04 7.84
N VAL A 409 9.55 13.14 8.51
CA VAL A 409 10.87 13.77 8.38
C VAL A 409 11.96 12.87 8.94
N PHE A 410 11.77 12.32 10.14
CA PHE A 410 12.71 11.37 10.73
C PHE A 410 12.88 10.11 9.89
N PHE A 411 11.80 9.58 9.31
CA PHE A 411 11.85 8.45 8.40
C PHE A 411 12.71 8.76 7.17
N CYS A 412 12.58 9.93 6.55
CA CYS A 412 13.45 10.33 5.44
C CYS A 412 14.92 10.45 5.86
N LEU A 413 15.18 10.99 7.06
CA LEU A 413 16.54 11.09 7.61
C LEU A 413 17.13 9.70 7.88
N GLU A 414 16.39 8.83 8.58
CA GLU A 414 16.80 7.44 8.85
C GLU A 414 17.03 6.66 7.55
N PHE A 415 16.16 6.84 6.55
CA PHE A 415 16.33 6.24 5.23
C PHE A 415 17.69 6.64 4.61
N ALA A 416 18.01 7.94 4.61
CA ALA A 416 19.28 8.46 4.10
C ALA A 416 20.48 8.00 4.95
N SER A 417 20.33 7.93 6.28
CA SER A 417 21.36 7.43 7.19
C SER A 417 21.66 5.96 6.95
N VAL A 418 20.64 5.11 6.78
CA VAL A 418 20.81 3.69 6.43
C VAL A 418 21.47 3.55 5.07
N PHE A 419 21.06 4.34 4.07
CA PHE A 419 21.72 4.36 2.77
C PHE A 419 23.20 4.72 2.88
N MET A 420 23.54 5.75 3.65
CA MET A 420 24.93 6.14 3.91
C MET A 420 25.70 5.06 4.69
N LEU A 421 25.08 4.39 5.66
CA LEU A 421 25.70 3.26 6.37
C LEU A 421 26.01 2.10 5.44
N LEU A 422 25.11 1.78 4.50
CA LEU A 422 25.38 0.76 3.47
C LEU A 422 26.59 1.18 2.63
N ILE A 423 26.67 2.45 2.21
CA ILE A 423 27.82 2.97 1.47
C ILE A 423 29.11 2.84 2.28
N CYS A 424 29.15 3.35 3.51
CA CYS A 424 30.37 3.38 4.29
C CYS A 424 30.90 1.98 4.63
N ASN A 425 30.01 1.03 4.94
CA ASN A 425 30.42 -0.29 5.42
C ASN A 425 30.62 -1.31 4.30
N LEU A 426 29.87 -1.21 3.20
CA LEU A 426 29.89 -2.24 2.15
C LEU A 426 30.63 -1.81 0.89
N LYS A 427 30.93 -0.51 0.69
CA LYS A 427 31.66 -0.05 -0.49
C LYS A 427 33.07 -0.63 -0.59
N SER A 428 33.74 -0.93 0.53
CA SER A 428 35.07 -1.53 0.50
C SER A 428 35.07 -3.02 0.11
N LEU A 429 33.89 -3.66 0.12
CA LEU A 429 33.73 -5.08 -0.19
C LEU A 429 33.42 -5.35 -1.68
N PHE A 430 33.23 -4.30 -2.49
CA PHE A 430 32.87 -4.35 -3.91
C PHE A 430 33.69 -3.36 -4.72
#